data_AF-A0A6C0J6K5-F1
#
_entry.id   AF-A0A6C0J6K5-F1
#
_cell.length_a   1.000
_cell.length_b   1.000
_cell.length_c   1.000
_cell.angle_alpha   90.00
_cell.angle_beta   90.00
_cell.angle_gamma   90.00
#
_symmetry.space_group_name_H-M   'P 1'
#
loop_
_entity.id
_entity.type
_entity.pdbx_description
1 polymer ?
#
loop_
_entity_poly.entity_id
_entity_poly.type
_entity_poly.pdbx_seq_one_letter_code
_entity_poly.pdbx_strand_id
1 'polypeptide(L)'
;MACSQATIGGNLDFMYQEKQETPAQQKSFKYKNYIHTASFVESFDAGGVRWVGCMEPDKSLIDNVHKEFNCTECRNRAKTLLGLIGPKGPNFCQIIDGTTTKNQLKSRIQVRELYNTNKSGSNWTLKVLSPPESKEPMSDMDIRQCYTNIPNVRNFIHYYINGYKSDEGVDHVKIQSAFDKYSSLVFNMLAGFNINDWEAIGRSIPNFKLVISEEGYAEQKLRYGILWLESIVAHISYYKKPNFNSLTAPEKMDVIGRSISTAHISKGNVLTSYHQTKDNILDLMGSAKDTKALKTLCNHRFSPLNYQQRTAAPSDGAIGISIKTLGDWIPKIMTVSQMVEKIPETVKVGTKVPSGGGGAMSVMTGLIANKSKFDFESRSIGDTQMPDSMEQLYIDIKNGKIQDLMVDGTNGTTLYISVLEGFKPENLITQSDWGWCFLNGESKRFTGMKKVSHIVKIFKGTWENYIIILEESRHTLPLITTPVGWTEILSTDIRRTCGTTFAELSRKMSVEYPPCVPLAIGLGTSIQANNKLSNDLKFTSGKNEFSISKGK
;
A
#
# COMPACT_ATOMS: atom_id res chain seq x y z
N MET A 1 23.73 54.27 -50.80
CA MET A 1 24.09 54.57 -49.40
C MET A 1 23.47 53.52 -48.51
N ALA A 2 24.29 52.92 -47.62
CA ALA A 2 23.96 52.00 -46.51
C ALA A 2 23.29 50.66 -46.93
N CYS A 3 23.96 49.50 -47.00
CA CYS A 3 24.74 48.75 -45.97
C CYS A 3 24.03 48.72 -44.61
N SER A 4 23.96 47.64 -43.84
CA SER A 4 24.24 46.20 -43.96
C SER A 4 23.81 45.62 -42.60
N GLN A 5 23.55 44.31 -42.55
CA GLN A 5 23.18 43.55 -41.35
C GLN A 5 24.23 43.59 -40.22
N ALA A 6 23.77 43.46 -38.96
CA ALA A 6 24.43 42.78 -37.82
C ALA A 6 23.54 42.92 -36.54
N THR A 7 22.82 41.89 -36.07
CA THR A 7 23.10 40.89 -34.98
C THR A 7 22.92 41.30 -33.51
N ILE A 8 22.04 40.52 -32.83
CA ILE A 8 22.12 39.86 -31.48
C ILE A 8 21.97 40.70 -30.18
N GLY A 9 20.89 40.41 -29.44
CA GLY A 9 20.91 39.90 -28.04
C GLY A 9 20.75 40.86 -26.84
N GLY A 10 19.87 40.51 -25.87
CA GLY A 10 20.00 40.88 -24.45
C GLY A 10 18.78 41.51 -23.74
N ASN A 11 18.34 40.91 -22.62
CA ASN A 11 17.26 41.29 -21.68
C ASN A 11 17.48 42.60 -20.91
N LEU A 12 16.38 43.24 -20.43
CA LEU A 12 16.05 43.52 -19.00
C LEU A 12 15.02 44.68 -18.81
N ASP A 13 13.90 44.35 -18.17
CA ASP A 13 13.28 44.98 -16.99
C ASP A 13 12.78 46.47 -16.88
N PHE A 14 11.51 46.53 -16.44
CA PHE A 14 10.87 47.37 -15.39
C PHE A 14 10.23 48.77 -15.63
N MET A 15 9.05 48.89 -14.98
CA MET A 15 8.33 50.03 -14.39
C MET A 15 7.27 50.80 -15.22
N TYR A 16 6.04 50.87 -14.68
CA TYR A 16 5.13 52.00 -14.92
C TYR A 16 4.25 52.33 -13.70
N GLN A 17 4.09 53.63 -13.44
CA GLN A 17 3.46 54.28 -12.28
C GLN A 17 1.94 54.55 -12.43
N GLU A 18 1.30 54.73 -11.27
CA GLU A 18 -0.12 55.02 -10.99
C GLU A 18 -0.65 56.39 -11.43
N LYS A 19 -1.99 56.50 -11.55
CA LYS A 19 -2.76 57.64 -11.01
C LYS A 19 -4.23 57.24 -10.74
N GLN A 20 -4.75 57.64 -9.58
CA GLN A 20 -6.14 57.46 -9.12
C GLN A 20 -6.93 58.78 -9.18
N GLU A 21 -8.27 58.72 -9.31
CA GLU A 21 -9.23 59.60 -8.59
C GLU A 21 -10.69 59.06 -8.61
N THR A 22 -11.18 58.73 -7.39
CA THR A 22 -12.42 59.10 -6.64
C THR A 22 -13.90 58.94 -7.13
N PRO A 23 -14.87 58.84 -6.17
CA PRO A 23 -16.10 58.00 -6.28
C PRO A 23 -17.45 58.70 -6.01
N ALA A 24 -18.56 58.18 -6.56
CA ALA A 24 -19.87 58.12 -5.87
C ALA A 24 -20.93 57.29 -6.66
N GLN A 25 -21.58 56.38 -5.92
CA GLN A 25 -22.91 55.80 -6.15
C GLN A 25 -23.17 54.92 -7.40
N GLN A 26 -22.87 53.62 -7.26
CA GLN A 26 -23.73 52.58 -7.82
C GLN A 26 -23.94 51.45 -6.80
N LYS A 27 -25.19 51.31 -6.34
CA LYS A 27 -25.69 50.06 -5.75
C LYS A 27 -25.69 49.00 -6.85
N SER A 28 -24.66 48.15 -6.88
CA SER A 28 -24.74 46.86 -7.54
C SER A 28 -23.64 45.93 -6.99
N PHE A 29 -24.08 44.76 -6.53
CA PHE A 29 -23.43 43.47 -6.63
C PHE A 29 -21.93 43.33 -6.30
N LYS A 30 -21.67 42.62 -5.20
CA LYS A 30 -21.04 41.30 -5.16
C LYS A 30 -20.68 41.03 -3.70
N TYR A 31 -21.06 39.86 -3.19
CA TYR A 31 -20.45 39.30 -1.98
C TYR A 31 -18.94 39.20 -2.24
N LYS A 32 -18.20 40.25 -1.91
CA LYS A 32 -16.74 40.30 -2.05
C LYS A 32 -16.16 39.48 -0.92
N ASN A 33 -15.59 38.33 -1.28
CA ASN A 33 -14.33 37.79 -0.79
C ASN A 33 -13.92 38.24 0.62
N TYR A 34 -14.22 37.42 1.63
CA TYR A 34 -13.43 37.39 2.86
C TYR A 34 -12.69 36.05 2.92
N ILE A 35 -11.64 36.03 2.11
CA ILE A 35 -10.57 35.03 2.13
C ILE A 35 -9.48 35.70 2.95
N HIS A 36 -9.26 35.25 4.19
CA HIS A 36 -7.94 35.00 4.81
C HIS A 36 -8.04 34.70 6.34
N THR A 37 -7.21 33.73 6.76
CA THR A 37 -6.83 33.24 8.12
C THR A 37 -7.86 32.57 9.06
N ALA A 38 -7.54 31.33 9.46
CA ALA A 38 -8.18 30.54 10.51
C ALA A 38 -7.23 30.46 11.72
N SER A 39 -7.40 31.31 12.74
CA SER A 39 -6.41 31.38 13.84
C SER A 39 -6.95 31.11 15.24
N PHE A 40 -8.27 30.89 15.45
CA PHE A 40 -8.79 30.83 16.83
C PHE A 40 -9.81 29.74 17.15
N VAL A 41 -10.22 28.89 16.19
CA VAL A 41 -11.12 27.76 16.49
C VAL A 41 -10.37 26.71 17.31
N GLU A 42 -10.90 26.40 18.49
CA GLU A 42 -10.40 25.32 19.30
C GLU A 42 -10.79 24.01 18.61
N SER A 43 -9.77 23.30 18.14
CA SER A 43 -9.90 22.14 17.27
C SER A 43 -9.16 20.95 17.87
N PHE A 44 -9.58 19.76 17.46
CA PHE A 44 -8.76 18.57 17.62
C PHE A 44 -7.60 18.61 16.63
N ASP A 45 -6.50 17.92 16.96
CA ASP A 45 -5.31 17.81 16.13
C ASP A 45 -4.64 16.45 16.29
N ALA A 46 -4.32 15.82 15.16
CA ALA A 46 -3.52 14.61 15.05
C ALA A 46 -3.02 14.42 13.62
N GLY A 47 -1.76 13.97 13.47
CA GLY A 47 -1.22 13.56 12.17
C GLY A 47 -1.11 14.70 11.14
N GLY A 48 -0.97 15.95 11.60
CA GLY A 48 -0.97 17.12 10.72
C GLY A 48 -2.35 17.56 10.24
N VAL A 49 -3.42 17.02 10.82
CA VAL A 49 -4.81 17.32 10.48
C VAL A 49 -5.49 17.97 11.67
N ARG A 50 -6.10 19.14 11.45
CA ARG A 50 -6.99 19.78 12.42
C ARG A 50 -8.43 19.52 12.04
N TRP A 51 -9.29 19.27 13.04
CA TRP A 51 -10.72 19.08 12.79
C TRP A 51 -11.60 19.54 13.95
N VAL A 52 -12.89 19.68 13.67
CA VAL A 52 -13.95 19.93 14.65
C VAL A 52 -15.10 18.94 14.45
N GLY A 53 -15.80 18.63 15.53
CA GLY A 53 -17.12 18.04 15.44
C GLY A 53 -18.14 19.07 14.98
N CYS A 54 -19.11 18.65 14.19
CA CYS A 54 -20.26 19.45 13.78
C CYS A 54 -21.52 18.70 14.21
N MET A 55 -22.37 19.34 14.98
CA MET A 55 -23.65 18.81 15.42
C MET A 55 -24.69 19.91 15.28
N GLU A 56 -25.93 19.57 14.91
CA GLU A 56 -27.00 20.57 14.93
C GLU A 56 -27.32 20.92 16.40
N PRO A 57 -27.17 22.19 16.81
CA PRO A 57 -27.46 22.56 18.19
C PRO A 57 -28.96 22.61 18.45
N ASP A 58 -29.37 22.18 19.65
CA ASP A 58 -30.77 22.25 20.08
C ASP A 58 -31.28 23.71 20.01
N LYS A 59 -32.46 23.92 19.41
CA LYS A 59 -33.04 25.25 19.22
C LYS A 59 -33.25 26.00 20.55
N SER A 60 -33.64 25.29 21.60
CA SER A 60 -33.81 25.88 22.94
C SER A 60 -32.49 26.36 23.54
N LEU A 61 -31.39 25.67 23.22
CA LEU A 61 -30.03 26.01 23.63
C LEU A 61 -29.53 27.24 22.88
N ILE A 62 -29.77 27.32 21.56
CA ILE A 62 -29.47 28.50 20.73
C ILE A 62 -30.19 29.72 21.30
N ASP A 63 -31.48 29.61 21.62
CA ASP A 63 -32.30 30.72 22.13
C ASP A 63 -31.84 31.19 23.53
N ASN A 64 -31.46 30.26 24.41
CA ASN A 64 -30.92 30.58 25.73
C ASN A 64 -29.56 31.29 25.62
N VAL A 65 -28.69 30.81 24.74
CA VAL A 65 -27.36 31.38 24.52
C VAL A 65 -27.43 32.73 23.77
N HIS A 66 -28.36 32.89 22.82
CA HIS A 66 -28.61 34.14 22.09
C HIS A 66 -28.93 35.31 23.03
N LYS A 67 -29.73 35.06 24.07
CA LYS A 67 -30.12 36.06 25.08
C LYS A 67 -28.93 36.55 25.91
N GLU A 68 -27.84 35.80 25.97
CA GLU A 68 -26.68 36.10 26.82
C GLU A 68 -25.41 36.51 26.04
N PHE A 69 -25.42 36.43 24.70
CA PHE A 69 -24.33 36.95 23.88
C PHE A 69 -24.37 38.48 23.84
N ASN A 70 -23.34 39.13 24.39
CA ASN A 70 -23.16 40.58 24.31
C ASN A 70 -22.57 41.05 22.96
N CYS A 71 -22.19 40.13 22.07
CA CYS A 71 -21.70 40.44 20.73
C CYS A 71 -22.74 40.08 19.67
N THR A 72 -23.14 41.08 18.86
CA THR A 72 -24.13 40.93 17.78
C THR A 72 -23.68 39.93 16.70
N GLU A 73 -22.41 39.95 16.31
CA GLU A 73 -21.86 39.00 15.33
C GLU A 73 -21.90 37.56 15.83
N CYS A 74 -21.47 37.32 17.07
CA CYS A 74 -21.50 35.98 17.65
C CYS A 74 -22.93 35.51 17.92
N ARG A 75 -23.86 36.43 18.24
CA ARG A 75 -25.30 36.12 18.32
C ARG A 75 -25.84 35.69 16.96
N ASN A 76 -25.51 36.42 15.89
CA ASN A 76 -25.92 36.05 14.52
C ASN A 76 -25.31 34.71 14.07
N ARG A 77 -24.13 34.36 14.57
CA ARG A 77 -23.40 33.12 14.25
C ARG A 77 -23.62 31.99 15.25
N ALA A 78 -24.40 32.19 16.32
CA ALA A 78 -24.44 31.24 17.43
C ALA A 78 -24.99 29.87 17.01
N LYS A 79 -25.94 29.81 16.07
CA LYS A 79 -26.39 28.54 15.46
C LYS A 79 -25.22 27.74 14.89
N THR A 80 -24.31 28.40 14.20
CA THR A 80 -23.12 27.75 13.64
C THR A 80 -22.10 27.44 14.73
N LEU A 81 -21.78 28.40 15.60
CA LEU A 81 -20.72 28.28 16.62
C LEU A 81 -21.03 27.23 17.70
N LEU A 82 -22.28 27.14 18.15
CA LEU A 82 -22.73 26.12 19.11
C LEU A 82 -22.68 24.71 18.54
N GLY A 83 -22.79 24.57 17.22
CA GLY A 83 -22.69 23.30 16.54
C GLY A 83 -21.25 22.83 16.34
N LEU A 84 -20.25 23.70 16.55
CA LEU A 84 -18.83 23.38 16.36
C LEU A 84 -18.20 22.94 17.66
N ILE A 85 -17.94 21.64 17.76
CA ILE A 85 -17.43 21.01 18.98
C ILE A 85 -15.92 20.76 18.84
N GLY A 86 -15.13 21.35 19.73
CA GLY A 86 -13.71 21.08 19.91
C GLY A 86 -13.42 20.35 21.24
N PRO A 87 -12.14 20.23 21.64
CA PRO A 87 -11.71 19.53 22.85
C PRO A 87 -12.41 19.96 24.14
N LYS A 88 -12.70 21.27 24.30
CA LYS A 88 -13.42 21.80 25.47
C LYS A 88 -14.93 21.89 25.25
N GLY A 89 -15.47 21.32 24.19
CA GLY A 89 -16.88 21.41 23.83
C GLY A 89 -17.14 22.50 22.78
N PRO A 90 -18.30 23.17 22.79
CA PRO A 90 -18.68 24.12 21.74
C PRO A 90 -17.72 25.32 21.70
N ASN A 91 -17.47 25.81 20.49
CA ASN A 91 -16.66 26.98 20.24
C ASN A 91 -17.45 28.26 20.55
N PHE A 92 -16.84 29.20 21.26
CA PHE A 92 -17.43 30.48 21.70
C PHE A 92 -16.43 31.60 21.53
N CYS A 93 -16.89 32.79 21.10
CA CYS A 93 -16.09 34.02 21.08
C CYS A 93 -15.43 34.29 22.45
N GLN A 94 -14.11 34.49 22.50
CA GLN A 94 -13.37 34.71 23.76
C GLN A 94 -13.03 36.20 23.93
N ILE A 95 -12.77 36.64 25.16
CA ILE A 95 -12.24 37.99 25.39
C ILE A 95 -10.78 38.02 24.87
N ILE A 96 -10.29 39.18 24.43
CA ILE A 96 -8.92 39.35 23.90
C ILE A 96 -7.81 38.82 24.84
N ASP A 97 -8.06 38.76 26.14
CA ASP A 97 -7.14 38.19 27.14
C ASP A 97 -7.23 36.65 27.28
N GLY A 98 -8.00 35.98 26.40
CA GLY A 98 -8.26 34.54 26.44
C GLY A 98 -9.24 34.11 27.55
N THR A 99 -9.84 35.05 28.29
CA THR A 99 -10.75 34.71 29.37
C THR A 99 -12.13 34.34 28.84
N THR A 100 -12.67 33.24 29.39
CA THR A 100 -14.06 32.82 29.18
C THR A 100 -14.94 33.51 30.21
N THR A 101 -16.06 34.09 29.80
CA THR A 101 -17.00 34.71 30.74
C THR A 101 -17.71 33.65 31.60
N LYS A 102 -18.17 34.01 32.81
CA LYS A 102 -18.96 33.11 33.67
C LYS A 102 -20.17 32.52 32.94
N ASN A 103 -20.79 33.30 32.06
CA ASN A 103 -21.98 32.88 31.30
C ASN A 103 -21.63 31.92 30.15
N GLN A 104 -20.50 32.14 29.47
CA GLN A 104 -19.98 31.18 28.49
C GLN A 104 -19.60 29.86 29.15
N LEU A 105 -19.02 29.90 30.36
CA LEU A 105 -18.71 28.70 31.13
C LEU A 105 -19.99 27.93 31.52
N LYS A 106 -21.01 28.63 32.03
CA LYS A 106 -22.32 28.03 32.35
C LYS A 106 -22.99 27.42 31.12
N SER A 107 -22.94 28.12 29.98
CA SER A 107 -23.45 27.61 28.70
C SER A 107 -22.68 26.37 28.26
N ARG A 108 -21.33 26.37 28.33
CA ARG A 108 -20.50 25.17 28.05
C ARG A 108 -20.92 23.98 28.90
N ILE A 109 -21.23 24.19 30.19
CA ILE A 109 -21.69 23.12 31.10
C ILE A 109 -23.05 22.59 30.66
N GLN A 110 -24.04 23.46 30.47
CA GLN A 110 -25.41 23.06 30.07
C GLN A 110 -25.44 22.34 28.72
N VAL A 111 -24.72 22.90 27.74
CA VAL A 111 -24.42 22.29 26.44
C VAL A 111 -23.85 20.89 26.67
N ARG A 112 -22.72 20.75 27.39
CA ARG A 112 -22.07 19.46 27.65
C ARG A 112 -23.01 18.45 28.30
N GLU A 113 -23.82 18.86 29.28
CA GLU A 113 -24.81 17.99 29.94
C GLU A 113 -25.87 17.48 28.96
N LEU A 114 -26.33 18.34 28.06
CA LEU A 114 -27.31 18.01 27.01
C LEU A 114 -26.70 17.08 25.93
N TYR A 115 -25.43 17.26 25.58
CA TYR A 115 -24.72 16.36 24.67
C TYR A 115 -24.30 15.03 25.33
N ASN A 116 -24.09 15.01 26.64
CA ASN A 116 -23.78 13.78 27.39
C ASN A 116 -25.03 12.91 27.61
N THR A 117 -26.24 13.50 27.58
CA THR A 117 -27.52 12.79 27.70
C THR A 117 -28.04 12.27 26.35
N ASN A 118 -27.62 12.87 25.22
CA ASN A 118 -27.82 12.33 23.86
C ASN A 118 -26.91 11.12 23.60
N LYS A 119 -27.36 9.94 24.05
CA LYS A 119 -26.63 8.67 23.95
C LYS A 119 -26.53 8.07 22.53
N SER A 120 -27.26 8.61 21.55
CA SER A 120 -27.24 8.15 20.16
C SER A 120 -26.20 8.93 19.34
N GLY A 121 -25.07 8.29 18.99
CA GLY A 121 -23.98 8.94 18.25
C GLY A 121 -24.23 9.21 16.76
N SER A 122 -25.49 9.42 16.36
CA SER A 122 -25.91 9.60 14.97
C SER A 122 -26.09 11.06 14.53
N ASN A 123 -25.89 12.04 15.41
CA ASN A 123 -26.23 13.45 15.13
C ASN A 123 -25.03 14.37 14.92
N TRP A 124 -23.82 13.83 14.75
CA TRP A 124 -22.63 14.65 14.52
C TRP A 124 -21.72 14.12 13.42
N THR A 125 -21.05 15.04 12.73
CA THR A 125 -20.08 14.79 11.66
C THR A 125 -18.73 15.38 12.03
N LEU A 126 -17.63 14.94 11.42
CA LEU A 126 -16.33 15.59 11.56
C LEU A 126 -16.05 16.47 10.35
N LYS A 127 -15.47 17.65 10.59
CA LYS A 127 -14.99 18.55 9.54
C LYS A 127 -13.54 18.90 9.76
N VAL A 128 -12.71 18.59 8.77
CA VAL A 128 -11.33 19.05 8.69
C VAL A 128 -11.32 20.59 8.62
N LEU A 129 -10.31 21.22 9.21
CA LEU A 129 -10.09 22.67 9.11
C LEU A 129 -8.92 22.93 8.17
N SER A 130 -9.02 23.98 7.36
CA SER A 130 -7.89 24.47 6.57
C SER A 130 -6.76 24.95 7.48
N PRO A 131 -5.49 24.73 7.11
CA PRO A 131 -4.37 25.37 7.79
C PRO A 131 -4.52 26.91 7.74
N PRO A 132 -4.03 27.65 8.75
CA PRO A 132 -3.98 29.11 8.67
C PRO A 132 -3.11 29.52 7.49
N GLU A 133 -3.58 30.44 6.64
CA GLU A 133 -2.81 30.92 5.48
C GLU A 133 -1.56 31.74 5.83
N SER A 134 -1.31 32.03 7.12
CA SER A 134 -0.08 32.68 7.57
C SER A 134 0.82 31.71 8.33
N LYS A 135 2.06 31.54 7.86
CA LYS A 135 3.14 30.84 8.59
C LYS A 135 3.61 31.61 9.82
N GLU A 136 3.23 32.88 9.95
CA GLU A 136 3.46 33.66 11.15
C GLU A 136 2.19 33.72 11.98
N PRO A 137 2.25 33.40 13.29
CA PRO A 137 1.19 33.83 14.20
C PRO A 137 1.11 35.35 14.07
N MET A 138 -0.08 35.91 13.80
CA MET A 138 -0.27 37.35 13.98
C MET A 138 0.28 37.71 15.36
N SER A 139 1.15 38.71 15.43
CA SER A 139 1.63 39.16 16.72
C SER A 139 0.43 39.61 17.56
N ASP A 140 0.48 39.43 18.88
CA ASP A 140 -0.55 39.97 19.80
C ASP A 140 -0.78 41.47 19.61
N MET A 141 0.22 42.17 19.03
CA MET A 141 0.16 43.59 18.70
C MET A 141 -0.71 43.87 17.47
N ASP A 142 -0.69 43.03 16.44
CA ASP A 142 -1.51 43.18 15.22
C ASP A 142 -2.99 42.84 15.47
N ILE A 143 -3.25 41.85 16.35
CA ILE A 143 -4.60 41.55 16.87
C ILE A 143 -5.14 42.72 17.68
N ARG A 144 -4.29 43.48 18.39
CA ARG A 144 -4.72 44.65 19.16
C ARG A 144 -4.91 45.87 18.26
N GLN A 145 -3.98 46.15 17.34
CA GLN A 145 -4.03 47.32 16.47
C GLN A 145 -5.23 47.36 15.51
N CYS A 146 -5.76 46.22 15.08
CA CYS A 146 -6.99 46.18 14.28
C CYS A 146 -8.25 46.59 15.07
N TYR A 147 -8.19 46.72 16.41
CA TYR A 147 -9.36 46.91 17.28
C TYR A 147 -9.17 47.97 18.39
N THR A 148 -8.08 48.72 18.40
CA THR A 148 -7.68 49.64 19.50
C THR A 148 -8.36 51.00 19.54
N ASN A 149 -9.26 51.36 18.62
CA ASN A 149 -9.78 52.74 18.57
C ASN A 149 -11.07 53.02 19.38
N ILE A 150 -11.49 52.15 20.31
CA ILE A 150 -12.64 52.45 21.18
C ILE A 150 -12.32 52.13 22.65
N PRO A 151 -12.02 53.14 23.49
CA PRO A 151 -11.88 52.97 24.93
C PRO A 151 -13.24 52.54 25.52
N ASN A 152 -13.24 51.56 26.42
CA ASN A 152 -14.39 51.03 27.19
C ASN A 152 -15.28 49.94 26.56
N VAL A 153 -14.91 49.31 25.43
CA VAL A 153 -15.64 48.15 24.91
C VAL A 153 -14.86 46.86 25.19
N ARG A 154 -15.51 45.86 25.81
CA ARG A 154 -14.95 44.50 25.90
C ARG A 154 -14.84 43.94 24.49
N ASN A 155 -13.63 43.88 23.97
CA ASN A 155 -13.39 43.35 22.64
C ASN A 155 -13.36 41.81 22.69
N PHE A 156 -14.04 41.18 21.72
CA PHE A 156 -14.13 39.73 21.59
C PHE A 156 -13.36 39.24 20.37
N ILE A 157 -12.63 38.14 20.52
CA ILE A 157 -12.04 37.39 19.41
C ILE A 157 -13.15 36.59 18.74
N HIS A 158 -13.41 36.88 17.46
CA HIS A 158 -14.42 36.18 16.67
C HIS A 158 -13.83 34.94 15.98
N TYR A 159 -14.62 33.88 15.97
CA TYR A 159 -14.28 32.61 15.34
C TYR A 159 -14.78 32.62 13.89
N TYR A 160 -13.94 32.22 12.95
CA TYR A 160 -14.28 32.13 11.52
C TYR A 160 -13.83 30.78 10.96
N ILE A 161 -14.63 30.20 10.06
CA ILE A 161 -14.31 28.96 9.35
C ILE A 161 -14.19 29.29 7.87
N ASN A 162 -13.00 29.02 7.31
CA ASN A 162 -12.79 28.97 5.87
C ASN A 162 -13.02 27.56 5.33
N GLY A 163 -13.46 27.47 4.08
CA GLY A 163 -13.45 26.23 3.32
C GLY A 163 -12.03 25.74 2.99
N TYR A 164 -11.94 24.49 2.57
CA TYR A 164 -10.69 23.79 2.27
C TYR A 164 -9.81 24.49 1.25
N LYS A 165 -8.54 24.70 1.62
CA LYS A 165 -7.43 24.78 0.66
C LYS A 165 -6.52 23.57 0.88
N SER A 166 -6.20 22.87 -0.20
CA SER A 166 -5.29 21.73 -0.19
C SER A 166 -3.87 22.22 0.08
N ASP A 167 -3.21 21.64 1.09
CA ASP A 167 -1.77 21.79 1.30
C ASP A 167 -1.02 20.72 0.51
N GLU A 168 0.23 21.01 0.11
CA GLU A 168 1.04 20.12 -0.74
C GLU A 168 1.49 18.80 -0.05
N GLY A 169 1.24 18.64 1.26
CA GLY A 169 1.66 17.47 2.06
C GLY A 169 0.55 16.58 2.63
N VAL A 170 -0.68 17.09 2.80
CA VAL A 170 -1.82 16.36 3.39
C VAL A 170 -3.05 16.56 2.53
N ASP A 171 -3.62 15.47 2.02
CA ASP A 171 -4.82 15.50 1.19
C ASP A 171 -6.08 15.67 2.06
N HIS A 172 -6.34 16.91 2.48
CA HIS A 172 -7.50 17.27 3.32
C HIS A 172 -8.84 16.87 2.70
N VAL A 173 -8.96 16.86 1.36
CA VAL A 173 -10.17 16.43 0.65
C VAL A 173 -10.40 14.94 0.85
N LYS A 174 -9.35 14.14 0.69
CA LYS A 174 -9.38 12.71 0.93
C LYS A 174 -9.69 12.37 2.39
N ILE A 175 -9.15 13.13 3.34
CA ILE A 175 -9.43 12.93 4.77
C ILE A 175 -10.87 13.33 5.10
N GLN A 176 -11.38 14.44 4.56
CA GLN A 176 -12.78 14.80 4.75
C GLN A 176 -13.70 13.71 4.19
N SER A 177 -13.42 13.19 3.00
CA SER A 177 -14.18 12.08 2.43
C SER A 177 -14.11 10.81 3.31
N ALA A 178 -12.97 10.56 3.97
CA ALA A 178 -12.85 9.47 4.92
C ALA A 178 -13.66 9.72 6.20
N PHE A 179 -13.69 10.94 6.73
CA PHE A 179 -14.58 11.31 7.84
C PHE A 179 -16.05 11.07 7.47
N ASP A 180 -16.51 11.60 6.34
CA ASP A 180 -17.90 11.47 5.89
C ASP A 180 -18.34 10.00 5.80
N LYS A 181 -17.44 9.12 5.36
CA LYS A 181 -17.72 7.69 5.17
C LYS A 181 -17.54 6.86 6.45
N TYR A 182 -16.48 7.09 7.22
CA TYR A 182 -16.06 6.17 8.27
C TYR A 182 -16.41 6.61 9.68
N SER A 183 -16.74 7.88 9.94
CA SER A 183 -17.04 8.32 11.31
C SER A 183 -18.17 7.52 11.95
N SER A 184 -19.29 7.31 11.24
CA SER A 184 -20.40 6.50 11.74
C SER A 184 -20.06 5.01 11.82
N LEU A 185 -19.28 4.50 10.87
CA LEU A 185 -18.87 3.08 10.83
C LEU A 185 -17.95 2.71 11.98
N VAL A 186 -16.99 3.59 12.30
CA VAL A 186 -16.10 3.44 13.46
C VAL A 186 -16.91 3.62 14.74
N PHE A 187 -17.75 4.65 14.84
CA PHE A 187 -18.62 4.85 16.00
C PHE A 187 -19.43 3.59 16.34
N ASN A 188 -20.17 3.05 15.37
CA ASN A 188 -21.03 1.90 15.59
C ASN A 188 -20.25 0.65 16.02
N MET A 189 -19.05 0.45 15.46
CA MET A 189 -18.17 -0.64 15.86
C MET A 189 -17.74 -0.49 17.33
N LEU A 190 -17.23 0.69 17.71
CA LEU A 190 -16.70 0.93 19.06
C LEU A 190 -17.81 0.97 20.13
N ALA A 191 -18.98 1.52 19.77
CA ALA A 191 -20.15 1.59 20.65
C ALA A 191 -20.80 0.22 20.87
N GLY A 192 -20.62 -0.72 19.92
CA GLY A 192 -21.14 -2.09 20.02
C GLY A 192 -20.46 -2.94 21.10
N PHE A 193 -19.26 -2.56 21.57
CA PHE A 193 -18.54 -3.29 22.60
C PHE A 193 -19.02 -2.93 24.01
N ASN A 194 -19.30 -3.95 24.82
CA ASN A 194 -19.56 -3.79 26.24
C ASN A 194 -18.23 -3.64 27.03
N ILE A 195 -18.32 -3.37 28.34
CA ILE A 195 -17.13 -3.14 29.18
C ILE A 195 -16.18 -4.35 29.24
N ASN A 196 -16.72 -5.57 29.27
CA ASN A 196 -15.92 -6.80 29.31
C ASN A 196 -15.21 -7.03 27.98
N ASP A 197 -15.87 -6.70 26.86
CA ASP A 197 -15.26 -6.79 25.52
C ASP A 197 -14.04 -5.89 25.42
N TRP A 198 -14.13 -4.64 25.91
CA TRP A 198 -13.01 -3.70 25.91
C TRP A 198 -11.81 -4.20 26.71
N GLU A 199 -12.04 -4.74 27.90
CA GLU A 199 -10.97 -5.32 28.72
C GLU A 199 -10.36 -6.57 28.06
N ALA A 200 -11.19 -7.43 27.47
CA ALA A 200 -10.75 -8.62 26.77
C ALA A 200 -9.92 -8.28 25.52
N ILE A 201 -10.35 -7.30 24.72
CA ILE A 201 -9.62 -6.80 23.55
C ILE A 201 -8.26 -6.26 23.98
N GLY A 202 -8.22 -5.39 25.01
CA GLY A 202 -6.98 -4.82 25.53
C GLY A 202 -5.96 -5.88 25.95
N ARG A 203 -6.39 -6.93 26.65
CA ARG A 203 -5.54 -8.07 27.05
C ARG A 203 -5.13 -8.97 25.88
N SER A 204 -5.95 -9.05 24.84
CA SER A 204 -5.72 -9.97 23.70
C SER A 204 -4.77 -9.40 22.65
N ILE A 205 -4.69 -8.07 22.50
CA ILE A 205 -3.83 -7.40 21.51
C ILE A 205 -2.37 -7.86 21.56
N PRO A 206 -1.68 -7.92 22.73
CA PRO A 206 -0.27 -8.36 22.78
C PRO A 206 -0.08 -9.79 22.28
N ASN A 207 -0.95 -10.71 22.72
CA ASN A 207 -0.90 -12.12 22.28
C ASN A 207 -1.19 -12.26 20.79
N PHE A 208 -2.17 -11.50 20.28
CA PHE A 208 -2.51 -11.50 18.86
C PHE A 208 -1.34 -11.01 18.00
N LYS A 209 -0.67 -9.92 18.41
CA LYS A 209 0.53 -9.39 17.72
C LYS A 209 1.65 -10.42 17.67
N LEU A 210 1.89 -11.12 18.79
CA LEU A 210 2.88 -12.18 18.84
C LEU A 210 2.56 -13.31 17.86
N VAL A 211 1.32 -13.81 17.85
CA VAL A 211 0.91 -14.90 16.94
C VAL A 211 1.01 -14.50 15.48
N ILE A 212 0.53 -13.31 15.08
CA ILE A 212 0.61 -12.92 13.66
C ILE A 212 2.05 -12.67 13.22
N SER A 213 2.96 -12.24 14.11
CA SER A 213 4.38 -12.05 13.78
C SER A 213 5.11 -13.35 13.46
N GLU A 214 4.62 -14.47 13.99
CA GLU A 214 5.12 -15.80 13.63
C GLU A 214 4.56 -16.31 12.29
N GLU A 215 3.52 -15.66 11.75
CA GLU A 215 2.81 -16.04 10.53
C GLU A 215 2.95 -14.96 9.46
N GLY A 216 4.06 -14.99 8.71
CA GLY A 216 4.49 -13.86 7.86
C GLY A 216 3.45 -13.33 6.87
N TYR A 217 2.53 -14.16 6.36
CA TYR A 217 1.44 -13.66 5.49
C TYR A 217 0.32 -12.98 6.28
N ALA A 218 -0.05 -13.52 7.45
CA ALA A 218 -1.02 -12.89 8.35
C ALA A 218 -0.47 -11.57 8.89
N GLU A 219 0.83 -11.51 9.21
CA GLU A 219 1.50 -10.27 9.62
C GLU A 219 1.32 -9.17 8.57
N GLN A 220 1.67 -9.45 7.31
CA GLN A 220 1.55 -8.47 6.23
C GLN A 220 0.11 -7.95 6.05
N LYS A 221 -0.90 -8.80 6.30
CA LYS A 221 -2.31 -8.46 6.08
C LYS A 221 -2.97 -7.80 7.29
N LEU A 222 -2.53 -8.07 8.51
CA LEU A 222 -3.22 -7.65 9.73
C LEU A 222 -2.46 -6.62 10.56
N ARG A 223 -1.14 -6.44 10.33
CA ARG A 223 -0.30 -5.55 11.13
C ARG A 223 -0.86 -4.14 11.27
N TYR A 224 -1.30 -3.53 10.16
CA TYR A 224 -1.85 -2.17 10.21
C TYR A 224 -3.20 -2.08 10.90
N GLY A 225 -4.04 -3.11 10.81
CA GLY A 225 -5.31 -3.18 11.54
C GLY A 225 -5.10 -3.33 13.04
N ILE A 226 -4.18 -4.21 13.47
CA ILE A 226 -3.97 -4.47 14.91
C ILE A 226 -3.31 -3.27 15.60
N LEU A 227 -2.35 -2.61 14.95
CA LEU A 227 -1.74 -1.38 15.46
C LEU A 227 -2.75 -0.23 15.53
N TRP A 228 -3.68 -0.18 14.58
CA TRP A 228 -4.78 0.79 14.59
C TRP A 228 -5.78 0.54 15.72
N LEU A 229 -6.13 -0.72 16.00
CA LEU A 229 -6.98 -1.07 17.15
C LEU A 229 -6.27 -0.76 18.48
N GLU A 230 -4.98 -1.09 18.58
CA GLU A 230 -4.14 -0.80 19.74
C GLU A 230 -4.08 0.70 20.04
N SER A 231 -3.92 1.54 19.01
CA SER A 231 -3.90 3.00 19.19
C SER A 231 -5.24 3.55 19.69
N ILE A 232 -6.36 3.00 19.24
CA ILE A 232 -7.70 3.37 19.74
C ILE A 232 -7.85 2.99 21.22
N VAL A 233 -7.49 1.76 21.60
CA VAL A 233 -7.56 1.29 22.99
C VAL A 233 -6.69 2.16 23.90
N ALA A 234 -5.47 2.45 23.47
CA ALA A 234 -4.55 3.33 24.20
C ALA A 234 -5.13 4.75 24.37
N HIS A 235 -5.74 5.30 23.31
CA HIS A 235 -6.32 6.65 23.35
C HIS A 235 -7.58 6.75 24.22
N ILE A 236 -8.41 5.70 24.27
CA ILE A 236 -9.54 5.65 25.22
C ILE A 236 -9.01 5.61 26.66
N SER A 237 -7.96 4.83 26.90
CA SER A 237 -7.32 4.69 28.21
C SER A 237 -6.70 6.02 28.70
N TYR A 238 -6.24 6.87 27.79
CA TYR A 238 -5.73 8.22 28.11
C TYR A 238 -6.78 9.08 28.84
N TYR A 239 -8.07 8.94 28.50
CA TYR A 239 -9.16 9.65 29.20
C TYR A 239 -9.48 9.10 30.58
N LYS A 240 -8.81 8.02 31.02
CA LYS A 240 -9.08 7.34 32.30
C LYS A 240 -10.54 6.88 32.42
N LYS A 241 -11.10 6.43 31.30
CA LYS A 241 -12.47 5.93 31.17
C LYS A 241 -12.44 4.45 30.80
N PRO A 242 -13.37 3.63 31.32
CA PRO A 242 -13.31 2.18 31.15
C PRO A 242 -13.60 1.70 29.72
N ASN A 243 -14.36 2.46 28.94
CA ASN A 243 -14.73 2.07 27.57
C ASN A 243 -15.17 3.27 26.72
N PHE A 244 -15.28 3.06 25.41
CA PHE A 244 -15.74 4.09 24.47
C PHE A 244 -17.11 4.69 24.83
N ASN A 245 -18.05 3.87 25.30
CA ASN A 245 -19.40 4.34 25.63
C ASN A 245 -19.44 5.32 26.81
N SER A 246 -18.49 5.20 27.73
CA SER A 246 -18.32 6.09 28.89
C SER A 246 -17.66 7.45 28.58
N LEU A 247 -17.20 7.64 27.35
CA LEU A 247 -16.66 8.93 26.87
C LEU A 247 -17.79 9.94 26.62
N THR A 248 -17.48 11.21 26.86
CA THR A 248 -18.30 12.36 26.44
C THR A 248 -18.30 12.50 24.91
N ALA A 249 -19.25 13.27 24.36
CA ALA A 249 -19.33 13.47 22.91
C ALA A 249 -18.03 14.04 22.29
N PRO A 250 -17.38 15.09 22.85
CA PRO A 250 -16.11 15.60 22.34
C PRO A 250 -14.98 14.56 22.37
N GLU A 251 -14.91 13.74 23.42
CA GLU A 251 -13.90 12.67 23.54
C GLU A 251 -14.11 11.58 22.49
N LYS A 252 -15.37 11.22 22.19
CA LYS A 252 -15.72 10.29 21.10
C LYS A 252 -15.32 10.86 19.73
N MET A 253 -15.55 12.15 19.51
CA MET A 253 -15.13 12.85 18.28
C MET A 253 -13.61 12.85 18.12
N ASP A 254 -12.85 13.03 19.20
CA ASP A 254 -11.39 12.97 19.15
C ASP A 254 -10.88 11.55 18.84
N VAL A 255 -11.40 10.53 19.55
CA VAL A 255 -11.03 9.12 19.29
C VAL A 255 -11.29 8.75 17.82
N ILE A 256 -12.47 9.05 17.30
CA ILE A 256 -12.84 8.73 15.93
C ILE A 256 -12.01 9.54 14.93
N GLY A 257 -11.90 10.86 15.14
CA GLY A 257 -11.15 11.74 14.26
C GLY A 257 -9.68 11.33 14.16
N ARG A 258 -9.03 11.09 15.31
CA ARG A 258 -7.65 10.60 15.40
C ARG A 258 -7.49 9.25 14.75
N SER A 259 -8.42 8.32 14.97
CA SER A 259 -8.36 6.99 14.35
C SER A 259 -8.40 7.06 12.82
N ILE A 260 -9.16 7.99 12.24
CA ILE A 260 -9.26 8.12 10.78
C ILE A 260 -8.09 8.94 10.22
N SER A 261 -7.71 10.05 10.87
CA SER A 261 -6.69 10.98 10.37
C SER A 261 -5.26 10.41 10.41
N THR A 262 -4.98 9.49 11.35
CA THR A 262 -3.66 8.87 11.49
C THR A 262 -3.54 7.54 10.73
N ALA A 263 -4.62 7.07 10.14
CA ALA A 263 -4.64 5.81 9.42
C ALA A 263 -4.28 5.97 7.94
N HIS A 264 -3.75 4.89 7.35
CA HIS A 264 -3.46 4.86 5.93
C HIS A 264 -4.75 4.75 5.10
N ILE A 265 -5.09 5.82 4.39
CA ILE A 265 -6.24 5.87 3.47
C ILE A 265 -5.76 5.49 2.06
N SER A 266 -6.21 4.36 1.56
CA SER A 266 -5.84 3.86 0.22
C SER A 266 -6.60 4.58 -0.92
N LYS A 267 -6.27 4.27 -2.18
CA LYS A 267 -7.00 4.79 -3.36
C LYS A 267 -8.49 4.44 -3.26
N GLY A 268 -9.36 5.40 -3.58
CA GLY A 268 -10.82 5.26 -3.41
C GLY A 268 -11.33 5.58 -1.99
N ASN A 269 -10.52 6.27 -1.18
CA ASN A 269 -10.85 6.72 0.17
C ASN A 269 -11.26 5.54 1.06
N VAL A 270 -10.51 4.44 0.99
CA VAL A 270 -10.77 3.23 1.77
C VAL A 270 -9.83 3.16 2.96
N LEU A 271 -10.42 3.10 4.15
CA LEU A 271 -9.74 2.92 5.43
C LEU A 271 -9.44 1.44 5.66
N THR A 272 -8.31 0.96 5.15
CA THR A 272 -7.96 -0.47 5.15
C THR A 272 -7.86 -1.03 6.56
N SER A 273 -7.30 -0.26 7.51
CA SER A 273 -7.19 -0.68 8.91
C SER A 273 -8.54 -0.96 9.56
N TYR A 274 -9.58 -0.18 9.24
CA TYR A 274 -10.94 -0.45 9.74
C TYR A 274 -11.47 -1.81 9.28
N HIS A 275 -11.36 -2.10 7.99
CA HIS A 275 -11.85 -3.37 7.42
C HIS A 275 -11.01 -4.56 7.88
N GLN A 276 -9.69 -4.40 8.00
CA GLN A 276 -8.83 -5.42 8.61
C GLN A 276 -9.25 -5.71 10.04
N THR A 277 -9.52 -4.67 10.83
CA THR A 277 -9.93 -4.84 12.23
C THR A 277 -11.30 -5.47 12.35
N LYS A 278 -12.30 -4.89 11.69
CA LYS A 278 -13.70 -5.33 11.76
C LYS A 278 -13.90 -6.74 11.22
N ASP A 279 -13.43 -6.99 10.00
CA ASP A 279 -13.80 -8.20 9.26
C ASP A 279 -12.85 -9.37 9.55
N ASN A 280 -11.69 -9.11 10.16
CA ASN A 280 -10.69 -10.16 10.41
C ASN A 280 -10.25 -10.22 11.87
N ILE A 281 -9.68 -9.15 12.42
CA ILE A 281 -9.01 -9.20 13.74
C ILE A 281 -10.02 -9.52 14.84
N LEU A 282 -11.13 -8.79 14.92
CA LEU A 282 -12.13 -9.00 15.95
C LEU A 282 -12.77 -10.39 15.86
N ASP A 283 -13.02 -10.87 14.65
CA ASP A 283 -13.58 -12.19 14.42
C ASP A 283 -12.60 -13.32 14.80
N LEU A 284 -11.31 -13.16 14.48
CA LEU A 284 -10.26 -14.09 14.90
C LEU A 284 -10.10 -14.10 16.42
N MET A 285 -10.09 -12.93 17.06
CA MET A 285 -10.02 -12.81 18.52
C MET A 285 -11.24 -13.46 19.19
N GLY A 286 -12.44 -13.28 18.65
CA GLY A 286 -13.66 -13.87 19.18
C GLY A 286 -13.76 -15.39 18.98
N SER A 287 -13.11 -15.92 17.94
CA SER A 287 -13.18 -17.34 17.57
C SER A 287 -12.08 -18.20 18.22
N ALA A 288 -10.94 -17.61 18.55
CA ALA A 288 -9.80 -18.35 19.09
C ALA A 288 -9.97 -18.63 20.59
N LYS A 289 -9.83 -19.92 20.99
CA LYS A 289 -9.86 -20.34 22.40
C LYS A 289 -8.51 -20.21 23.10
N ASP A 290 -7.43 -20.28 22.34
CA ASP A 290 -6.04 -20.17 22.81
C ASP A 290 -5.11 -19.73 21.66
N THR A 291 -3.84 -19.46 21.98
CA THR A 291 -2.79 -19.03 21.04
C THR A 291 -2.57 -20.02 19.89
N LYS A 292 -2.70 -21.33 20.15
CA LYS A 292 -2.52 -22.38 19.13
C LYS A 292 -3.70 -22.41 18.17
N ALA A 293 -4.92 -22.30 18.68
CA ALA A 293 -6.13 -22.16 17.89
C ALA A 293 -6.11 -20.87 17.05
N LEU A 294 -5.63 -19.75 17.61
CA LEU A 294 -5.45 -18.51 16.88
C LEU A 294 -4.48 -18.68 15.71
N LYS A 295 -3.34 -19.35 15.94
CA LYS A 295 -2.37 -19.67 14.89
C LYS A 295 -2.99 -20.53 13.78
N THR A 296 -3.75 -21.57 14.13
CA THR A 296 -4.49 -22.38 13.15
C THR A 296 -5.52 -21.58 12.37
N LEU A 297 -6.29 -20.71 13.04
CA LEU A 297 -7.29 -19.85 12.40
C LEU A 297 -6.64 -18.83 11.45
N CYS A 298 -5.51 -18.23 11.87
CA CYS A 298 -4.70 -17.37 11.01
C CYS A 298 -4.19 -18.14 9.79
N ASN A 299 -3.64 -19.33 9.97
CA ASN A 299 -3.13 -20.15 8.87
C ASN A 299 -4.21 -20.63 7.93
N HIS A 300 -5.41 -20.92 8.43
CA HIS A 300 -6.54 -21.23 7.58
C HIS A 300 -7.03 -19.98 6.84
N ARG A 301 -7.33 -18.89 7.56
CA ARG A 301 -7.91 -17.66 6.97
C ARG A 301 -6.96 -16.91 6.06
N PHE A 302 -5.65 -17.00 6.32
CA PHE A 302 -4.58 -16.33 5.58
C PHE A 302 -3.66 -17.34 4.87
N SER A 303 -4.13 -18.58 4.64
CA SER A 303 -3.38 -19.53 3.83
C SER A 303 -3.23 -19.00 2.41
N PRO A 304 -2.01 -18.92 1.86
CA PRO A 304 -1.82 -18.70 0.44
C PRO A 304 -2.60 -19.72 -0.42
N LEU A 305 -2.79 -20.96 0.10
CA LEU A 305 -3.54 -22.02 -0.58
C LEU A 305 -5.04 -21.71 -0.72
N ASN A 306 -5.62 -20.92 0.18
CA ASN A 306 -7.05 -20.60 0.19
C ASN A 306 -7.40 -19.37 -0.68
N TYR A 307 -6.45 -18.46 -0.92
CA TYR A 307 -6.66 -17.32 -1.82
C TYR A 307 -6.26 -17.60 -3.26
N GLN A 308 -5.59 -18.73 -3.53
CA GLN A 308 -5.06 -19.02 -4.86
C GLN A 308 -6.04 -19.74 -5.79
N GLN A 309 -7.12 -20.36 -5.31
CA GLN A 309 -8.16 -20.91 -6.19
C GLN A 309 -9.55 -20.85 -5.54
N ARG A 310 -10.50 -20.15 -6.16
CA ARG A 310 -11.93 -20.35 -5.86
C ARG A 310 -12.31 -21.72 -6.41
N THR A 311 -12.86 -22.60 -5.57
CA THR A 311 -13.35 -23.93 -5.96
C THR A 311 -14.70 -23.89 -6.68
N ALA A 312 -15.45 -22.78 -6.55
CA ALA A 312 -16.67 -22.55 -7.28
C ALA A 312 -16.38 -22.04 -8.71
N ALA A 313 -17.07 -22.62 -9.70
CA ALA A 313 -16.98 -22.15 -11.08
C ALA A 313 -17.40 -20.67 -11.19
N PRO A 314 -16.72 -19.85 -11.99
CA PRO A 314 -17.07 -18.47 -12.27
C PRO A 314 -18.39 -18.38 -13.04
N SER A 315 -19.10 -17.26 -12.85
CA SER A 315 -20.34 -16.99 -13.56
C SER A 315 -20.09 -16.61 -15.03
N ASP A 316 -21.07 -16.87 -15.90
CA ASP A 316 -21.01 -16.51 -17.33
C ASP A 316 -20.74 -15.02 -17.55
N GLY A 317 -21.30 -14.15 -16.70
CA GLY A 317 -21.01 -12.72 -16.73
C GLY A 317 -19.54 -12.38 -16.45
N ALA A 318 -18.91 -13.08 -15.50
CA ALA A 318 -17.48 -12.90 -15.22
C ALA A 318 -16.62 -13.43 -16.37
N ILE A 319 -17.00 -14.56 -16.97
CA ILE A 319 -16.35 -15.11 -18.16
C ILE A 319 -16.43 -14.10 -19.31
N GLY A 320 -17.60 -13.50 -19.56
CA GLY A 320 -17.81 -12.50 -20.60
C GLY A 320 -16.96 -11.23 -20.41
N ILE A 321 -16.83 -10.74 -19.18
CA ILE A 321 -15.93 -9.62 -18.86
C ILE A 321 -14.49 -9.99 -19.19
N SER A 322 -14.04 -11.18 -18.79
CA SER A 322 -12.66 -11.61 -19.02
C SER A 322 -12.34 -11.85 -20.49
N ILE A 323 -13.25 -12.40 -21.29
CA ILE A 323 -13.08 -12.50 -22.75
C ILE A 323 -12.88 -11.10 -23.34
N LYS A 324 -13.71 -10.14 -22.94
CA LYS A 324 -13.60 -8.74 -23.41
C LYS A 324 -12.29 -8.06 -22.99
N THR A 325 -11.82 -8.33 -21.78
CA THR A 325 -10.62 -7.70 -21.21
C THR A 325 -9.33 -8.32 -21.73
N LEU A 326 -9.26 -9.65 -21.81
CA LEU A 326 -8.07 -10.39 -22.19
C LEU A 326 -7.90 -10.48 -23.72
N GLY A 327 -9.00 -10.46 -24.46
CA GLY A 327 -9.02 -10.70 -25.90
C GLY A 327 -8.77 -12.17 -26.25
N ASP A 328 -8.65 -12.44 -27.55
CA ASP A 328 -8.29 -13.75 -28.04
C ASP A 328 -6.79 -13.96 -27.88
N TRP A 329 -6.40 -15.07 -27.29
CA TRP A 329 -4.99 -15.44 -27.12
C TRP A 329 -4.80 -16.94 -27.19
N ILE A 330 -3.61 -17.36 -27.60
CA ILE A 330 -3.24 -18.77 -27.73
C ILE A 330 -1.82 -18.98 -27.16
N PRO A 331 -1.64 -19.94 -26.22
CA PRO A 331 -0.32 -20.28 -25.72
C PRO A 331 0.44 -21.13 -26.75
N LYS A 332 1.61 -20.66 -27.17
CA LYS A 332 2.50 -21.33 -28.13
C LYS A 332 3.86 -21.58 -27.53
N ILE A 333 4.29 -22.84 -27.45
CA ILE A 333 5.58 -23.19 -26.83
C ILE A 333 6.71 -22.48 -27.58
N MET A 334 7.61 -21.85 -26.82
CA MET A 334 8.76 -21.16 -27.39
C MET A 334 9.78 -22.13 -27.93
N THR A 335 10.45 -21.72 -29.00
CA THR A 335 11.75 -22.31 -29.37
C THR A 335 12.83 -21.81 -28.42
N VAL A 336 13.92 -22.56 -28.27
CA VAL A 336 15.08 -22.11 -27.49
C VAL A 336 15.62 -20.77 -28.02
N SER A 337 15.62 -20.57 -29.34
CA SER A 337 16.04 -19.30 -29.96
C SER A 337 15.14 -18.13 -29.55
N GLN A 338 13.81 -18.32 -29.59
CA GLN A 338 12.86 -17.29 -29.17
C GLN A 338 13.00 -16.95 -27.67
N MET A 339 13.22 -17.97 -26.84
CA MET A 339 13.45 -17.80 -25.41
C MET A 339 14.71 -16.96 -25.13
N VAL A 340 15.81 -17.25 -25.81
CA VAL A 340 17.08 -16.49 -25.67
C VAL A 340 16.89 -15.04 -26.11
N GLU A 341 16.13 -14.78 -27.17
CA GLU A 341 15.85 -13.43 -27.66
C GLU A 341 14.94 -12.64 -26.70
N LYS A 342 13.89 -13.28 -26.16
CA LYS A 342 12.83 -12.61 -25.40
C LYS A 342 13.09 -12.52 -23.90
N ILE A 343 13.96 -13.37 -23.34
CA ILE A 343 14.19 -13.45 -21.89
C ILE A 343 15.64 -13.09 -21.56
N PRO A 344 15.91 -11.85 -21.10
CA PRO A 344 17.27 -11.36 -20.83
C PRO A 344 18.06 -12.16 -19.81
N GLU A 345 17.39 -12.75 -18.82
CA GLU A 345 17.99 -13.55 -17.73
C GLU A 345 18.19 -15.02 -18.12
N THR A 346 18.47 -15.27 -19.40
CA THR A 346 18.81 -16.58 -19.94
C THR A 346 20.32 -16.73 -20.03
N VAL A 347 20.89 -17.75 -19.38
CA VAL A 347 22.30 -18.11 -19.50
C VAL A 347 22.44 -19.44 -20.23
N LYS A 348 23.36 -19.50 -21.19
CA LYS A 348 23.70 -20.73 -21.91
C LYS A 348 24.78 -21.49 -21.16
N VAL A 349 24.60 -22.80 -21.00
CA VAL A 349 25.67 -23.66 -20.46
C VAL A 349 26.70 -23.91 -21.57
N GLY A 350 27.98 -23.69 -21.27
CA GLY A 350 29.08 -23.88 -22.23
C GLY A 350 29.50 -22.65 -23.03
N THR A 351 29.14 -21.44 -22.60
CA THR A 351 29.72 -20.20 -23.16
C THR A 351 31.22 -20.15 -22.88
N LYS A 352 32.06 -20.36 -23.90
CA LYS A 352 33.43 -19.83 -23.89
C LYS A 352 33.31 -18.31 -23.84
N VAL A 353 33.88 -17.68 -22.80
CA VAL A 353 34.06 -16.22 -22.78
C VAL A 353 34.82 -15.85 -24.07
N PRO A 354 34.30 -14.94 -24.92
CA PRO A 354 35.02 -14.51 -26.10
C PRO A 354 36.33 -13.86 -25.66
N SER A 355 37.45 -14.54 -25.92
CA SER A 355 38.77 -13.94 -25.87
C SER A 355 38.88 -12.95 -27.01
N GLY A 356 38.50 -11.69 -26.79
CA GLY A 356 38.58 -10.68 -27.84
C GLY A 356 38.19 -9.27 -27.40
N GLY A 357 39.20 -8.47 -27.06
CA GLY A 357 39.22 -7.04 -27.41
C GLY A 357 38.84 -6.02 -26.33
N GLY A 358 39.83 -5.59 -25.56
CA GLY A 358 40.01 -4.15 -25.25
C GLY A 358 39.59 -3.65 -23.88
N GLY A 359 40.58 -3.30 -23.05
CA GLY A 359 40.44 -2.28 -22.00
C GLY A 359 41.08 -2.68 -20.66
N ALA A 360 42.34 -2.29 -20.49
CA ALA A 360 43.23 -2.12 -19.33
C ALA A 360 42.79 -2.35 -17.86
N MET A 361 41.53 -2.66 -17.53
CA MET A 361 41.08 -2.95 -16.16
C MET A 361 41.17 -4.43 -15.76
N SER A 362 41.24 -5.39 -16.69
CA SER A 362 41.32 -6.82 -16.34
C SER A 362 42.71 -7.27 -15.89
N VAL A 363 43.75 -6.46 -16.11
CA VAL A 363 45.12 -6.74 -15.67
C VAL A 363 45.31 -6.36 -14.19
N MET A 364 44.50 -5.44 -13.65
CA MET A 364 44.63 -5.01 -12.25
C MET A 364 43.96 -5.96 -11.26
N THR A 365 42.98 -6.76 -11.68
CA THR A 365 42.34 -7.78 -10.84
C THR A 365 43.15 -9.09 -10.77
N GLY A 366 43.93 -9.41 -11.82
CA GLY A 366 44.82 -10.58 -11.86
C GLY A 366 46.15 -10.40 -11.11
N LEU A 367 46.55 -9.17 -10.81
CA LEU A 367 47.84 -8.84 -10.17
C LEU A 367 47.77 -8.62 -8.64
N ILE A 368 46.60 -8.74 -8.02
CA ILE A 368 46.46 -8.68 -6.54
C ILE A 368 46.68 -10.05 -5.87
N ALA A 369 46.75 -11.15 -6.63
CA ALA A 369 47.01 -12.47 -6.08
C ALA A 369 48.49 -12.88 -6.17
N ASN A 370 49.41 -12.11 -5.59
CA ASN A 370 50.71 -12.64 -5.21
C ASN A 370 50.52 -13.59 -4.02
N LYS A 371 50.14 -14.85 -4.31
CA LYS A 371 50.00 -15.90 -3.30
C LYS A 371 51.34 -16.15 -2.64
N SER A 372 51.38 -15.99 -1.31
CA SER A 372 52.54 -16.29 -0.49
C SER A 372 52.96 -17.75 -0.65
N LYS A 373 54.26 -18.01 -0.77
CA LYS A 373 54.84 -19.38 -0.76
C LYS A 373 54.55 -20.16 0.53
N PHE A 374 54.04 -19.50 1.57
CA PHE A 374 53.71 -20.08 2.87
C PHE A 374 52.20 -20.29 3.12
N ASP A 375 51.33 -19.92 2.17
CA ASP A 375 49.89 -20.11 2.30
C ASP A 375 49.49 -21.50 1.75
N PHE A 376 49.62 -22.53 2.60
CA PHE A 376 49.22 -23.90 2.30
C PHE A 376 47.71 -24.02 2.11
N GLU A 377 46.92 -23.27 2.88
CA GLU A 377 45.45 -23.35 2.92
C GLU A 377 44.80 -22.93 1.59
N SER A 378 45.29 -21.85 0.96
CA SER A 378 44.79 -21.45 -0.37
C SER A 378 45.31 -22.30 -1.55
N ARG A 379 46.18 -23.28 -1.28
CA ARG A 379 46.68 -24.29 -2.22
C ARG A 379 46.12 -25.68 -1.95
N SER A 380 45.67 -25.97 -0.73
CA SER A 380 45.05 -27.24 -0.33
C SER A 380 43.55 -27.29 -0.63
N ILE A 381 42.91 -26.15 -0.95
CA ILE A 381 41.57 -26.12 -1.55
C ILE A 381 41.71 -26.43 -3.05
N GLY A 382 42.01 -27.70 -3.33
CA GLY A 382 41.97 -28.31 -4.66
C GLY A 382 40.58 -28.78 -5.06
N ASP A 383 39.52 -28.23 -4.47
CA ASP A 383 38.14 -28.49 -4.87
C ASP A 383 37.50 -27.18 -5.30
N THR A 384 37.04 -27.15 -6.54
CA THR A 384 36.13 -26.11 -7.01
C THR A 384 34.91 -26.20 -6.11
N GLN A 385 34.72 -25.27 -5.17
CA GLN A 385 33.55 -25.26 -4.31
C GLN A 385 32.31 -25.29 -5.22
N MET A 386 31.61 -26.41 -5.18
CA MET A 386 30.44 -26.67 -6.02
C MET A 386 29.28 -25.78 -5.53
N PRO A 387 28.40 -25.32 -6.43
CA PRO A 387 27.26 -24.51 -6.03
C PRO A 387 26.38 -25.22 -5.01
N ASP A 388 26.03 -24.51 -3.93
CA ASP A 388 25.10 -24.94 -2.89
C ASP A 388 23.69 -24.32 -3.04
N SER A 389 23.54 -23.39 -3.99
CA SER A 389 22.30 -22.67 -4.29
C SER A 389 22.11 -22.49 -5.79
N MET A 390 20.85 -22.32 -6.23
CA MET A 390 20.54 -22.06 -7.65
C MET A 390 21.12 -20.74 -8.13
N GLU A 391 21.21 -19.74 -7.26
CA GLU A 391 21.81 -18.45 -7.59
C GLU A 391 23.32 -18.59 -7.82
N GLN A 392 24.02 -19.33 -6.95
CA GLN A 392 25.44 -19.58 -7.15
C GLN A 392 25.68 -20.39 -8.43
N LEU A 393 24.84 -21.38 -8.73
CA LEU A 393 24.91 -22.15 -9.98
C LEU A 393 24.72 -21.25 -11.21
N TYR A 394 23.72 -20.36 -11.18
CA TYR A 394 23.45 -19.38 -12.24
C TYR A 394 24.66 -18.45 -12.47
N ILE A 395 25.21 -17.89 -11.40
CA ILE A 395 26.40 -17.02 -11.45
C ILE A 395 27.63 -17.78 -11.97
N ASP A 396 27.86 -19.01 -11.50
CA ASP A 396 28.99 -19.83 -11.90
C ASP A 396 28.94 -20.21 -13.40
N ILE A 397 27.75 -20.45 -13.95
CA ILE A 397 27.56 -20.65 -15.40
C ILE A 397 27.78 -19.35 -16.16
N LYS A 398 27.16 -18.25 -15.70
CA LYS A 398 27.27 -16.91 -16.33
C LYS A 398 28.72 -16.44 -16.43
N ASN A 399 29.52 -16.73 -15.40
CA ASN A 399 30.95 -16.39 -15.33
C ASN A 399 31.86 -17.41 -16.04
N GLY A 400 31.30 -18.47 -16.61
CA GLY A 400 32.05 -19.50 -17.34
C GLY A 400 32.85 -20.48 -16.47
N LYS A 401 32.59 -20.51 -15.14
CA LYS A 401 33.18 -21.48 -14.20
C LYS A 401 32.60 -22.88 -14.40
N ILE A 402 31.31 -22.98 -14.72
CA ILE A 402 30.64 -24.23 -15.12
C ILE A 402 30.33 -24.17 -16.61
N GLN A 403 30.93 -25.09 -17.37
CA GLN A 403 30.81 -25.14 -18.85
C GLN A 403 30.10 -26.40 -19.35
N ASP A 404 29.93 -27.40 -18.49
CA ASP A 404 29.17 -28.61 -18.77
C ASP A 404 28.32 -28.93 -17.54
N LEU A 405 27.04 -29.22 -17.76
CA LEU A 405 26.10 -29.46 -16.67
C LEU A 405 25.05 -30.48 -17.11
N MET A 406 24.86 -31.50 -16.28
CA MET A 406 23.71 -32.40 -16.35
C MET A 406 22.89 -32.29 -15.07
N VAL A 407 21.59 -32.58 -15.18
CA VAL A 407 20.65 -32.60 -14.06
C VAL A 407 19.88 -33.91 -14.04
N ASP A 408 19.61 -34.46 -12.87
CA ASP A 408 18.73 -35.61 -12.71
C ASP A 408 17.26 -35.18 -12.89
N GLY A 409 16.62 -35.63 -13.97
CA GLY A 409 15.23 -35.32 -14.28
C GLY A 409 14.22 -36.01 -13.37
N THR A 410 14.61 -37.04 -12.62
CA THR A 410 13.69 -37.97 -11.93
C THR A 410 12.82 -37.28 -10.86
N ASN A 411 13.36 -36.25 -10.19
CA ASN A 411 12.66 -35.50 -9.14
C ASN A 411 12.30 -34.07 -9.56
N GLY A 412 12.54 -33.70 -10.82
CA GLY A 412 12.26 -32.37 -11.33
C GLY A 412 10.79 -32.20 -11.71
N THR A 413 10.24 -30.99 -11.54
CA THR A 413 8.92 -30.68 -12.07
C THR A 413 9.06 -30.22 -13.52
N THR A 414 8.38 -30.86 -14.46
CA THR A 414 8.47 -30.46 -15.86
C THR A 414 7.79 -29.11 -16.07
N LEU A 415 8.41 -28.26 -16.88
CA LEU A 415 7.92 -26.94 -17.23
C LEU A 415 8.22 -26.63 -18.69
N TYR A 416 7.37 -25.81 -19.30
CA TYR A 416 7.64 -25.18 -20.58
C TYR A 416 7.47 -23.66 -20.52
N ILE A 417 8.15 -22.97 -21.44
CA ILE A 417 7.99 -21.53 -21.69
C ILE A 417 7.21 -21.35 -22.99
N SER A 418 6.28 -20.41 -23.03
CA SER A 418 5.46 -20.10 -24.19
C SER A 418 5.33 -18.62 -24.46
N VAL A 419 5.17 -18.27 -25.74
CA VAL A 419 4.57 -17.01 -26.16
C VAL A 419 3.07 -17.11 -25.90
N LEU A 420 2.46 -16.06 -25.38
CA LEU A 420 1.01 -15.91 -25.29
C LEU A 420 0.59 -15.03 -26.47
N GLU A 421 0.46 -15.65 -27.65
CA GLU A 421 0.17 -14.94 -28.89
C GLU A 421 -1.23 -14.29 -28.78
N GLY A 422 -1.34 -13.01 -29.16
CA GLY A 422 -2.57 -12.22 -29.00
C GLY A 422 -2.75 -11.58 -27.61
N PHE A 423 -1.95 -11.98 -26.61
CA PHE A 423 -2.00 -11.36 -25.28
C PHE A 423 -1.31 -10.01 -25.28
N LYS A 424 -1.95 -9.00 -24.68
CA LYS A 424 -1.35 -7.67 -24.54
C LYS A 424 -0.24 -7.69 -23.47
N PRO A 425 1.00 -7.29 -23.76
CA PRO A 425 2.12 -7.35 -22.81
C PRO A 425 1.83 -6.67 -21.47
N GLU A 426 1.13 -5.54 -21.47
CA GLU A 426 0.75 -4.78 -20.27
C GLU A 426 -0.20 -5.55 -19.33
N ASN A 427 -0.85 -6.59 -19.84
CA ASN A 427 -1.73 -7.46 -19.04
C ASN A 427 -0.95 -8.52 -18.26
N LEU A 428 0.35 -8.72 -18.52
CA LEU A 428 1.22 -9.64 -17.80
C LEU A 428 2.14 -8.92 -16.82
N ILE A 429 2.49 -9.61 -15.74
CA ILE A 429 3.49 -9.14 -14.76
C ILE A 429 4.89 -9.02 -15.36
N THR A 430 5.17 -9.78 -16.42
CA THR A 430 6.42 -9.73 -17.17
C THR A 430 6.51 -8.47 -18.04
N GLN A 431 5.39 -7.77 -18.28
CA GLN A 431 5.26 -6.70 -19.27
C GLN A 431 5.79 -7.15 -20.65
N SER A 432 5.53 -8.41 -20.98
CA SER A 432 6.01 -9.08 -22.19
C SER A 432 4.94 -10.02 -22.71
N ASP A 433 5.16 -10.65 -23.86
CA ASP A 433 4.22 -11.55 -24.53
C ASP A 433 4.50 -13.02 -24.22
N TRP A 434 5.07 -13.33 -23.05
CA TRP A 434 5.48 -14.68 -22.68
C TRP A 434 5.14 -15.08 -21.26
N GLY A 435 5.04 -16.39 -21.08
CA GLY A 435 4.77 -17.05 -19.81
C GLY A 435 5.41 -18.42 -19.69
N TRP A 436 5.20 -19.06 -18.55
CA TRP A 436 5.66 -20.43 -18.29
C TRP A 436 4.54 -21.23 -17.63
N CYS A 437 4.60 -22.56 -17.73
CA CYS A 437 3.64 -23.44 -17.08
C CYS A 437 4.34 -24.66 -16.49
N PHE A 438 4.12 -24.88 -15.20
CA PHE A 438 4.48 -26.13 -14.54
C PHE A 438 3.45 -27.20 -14.87
N LEU A 439 3.90 -28.32 -15.42
CA LEU A 439 3.08 -29.48 -15.76
C LEU A 439 2.90 -30.37 -14.53
N ASN A 440 2.20 -29.84 -13.53
CA ASN A 440 1.96 -30.53 -12.26
C ASN A 440 1.17 -31.82 -12.51
N GLY A 441 1.72 -32.96 -12.07
CA GLY A 441 1.15 -34.30 -12.31
C GLY A 441 1.77 -35.06 -13.49
N GLU A 442 2.57 -34.39 -14.33
CA GLU A 442 3.36 -35.01 -15.41
C GLU A 442 4.86 -35.09 -15.04
N SER A 443 5.15 -35.33 -13.75
CA SER A 443 6.48 -35.25 -13.14
C SER A 443 7.51 -36.29 -13.64
N LYS A 444 7.17 -37.11 -14.65
CA LYS A 444 8.04 -38.19 -15.16
C LYS A 444 8.44 -38.03 -16.64
N ARG A 445 8.32 -36.82 -17.22
CA ARG A 445 8.70 -36.61 -18.64
C ARG A 445 10.20 -36.78 -18.89
N PHE A 446 11.03 -36.44 -17.90
CA PHE A 446 12.48 -36.62 -17.94
C PHE A 446 12.90 -37.59 -16.83
N THR A 447 13.68 -38.62 -17.17
CA THR A 447 14.21 -39.59 -16.21
C THR A 447 15.71 -39.72 -16.35
N GLY A 448 16.42 -39.82 -15.23
CA GLY A 448 17.89 -39.90 -15.18
C GLY A 448 18.59 -38.59 -15.56
N MET A 449 19.90 -38.67 -15.75
CA MET A 449 20.74 -37.51 -16.04
C MET A 449 20.48 -36.97 -17.44
N LYS A 450 20.12 -35.69 -17.53
CA LYS A 450 19.86 -34.95 -18.78
C LYS A 450 20.79 -33.77 -18.90
N LYS A 451 21.30 -33.54 -20.11
CA LYS A 451 22.20 -32.43 -20.39
C LYS A 451 21.43 -31.11 -20.38
N VAL A 452 21.99 -30.10 -19.72
CA VAL A 452 21.40 -28.77 -19.59
C VAL A 452 21.93 -27.88 -20.70
N SER A 453 21.03 -27.26 -21.44
CA SER A 453 21.37 -26.29 -22.50
C SER A 453 21.41 -24.85 -21.97
N HIS A 454 20.42 -24.46 -21.17
CA HIS A 454 20.26 -23.10 -20.65
C HIS A 454 19.65 -23.13 -19.25
N ILE A 455 19.94 -22.10 -18.46
CA ILE A 455 19.20 -21.77 -17.25
C ILE A 455 18.54 -20.41 -17.46
N VAL A 456 17.24 -20.34 -17.20
CA VAL A 456 16.47 -19.09 -17.22
C VAL A 456 16.12 -18.74 -15.79
N LYS A 457 16.53 -17.55 -15.35
CA LYS A 457 16.13 -17.00 -14.06
C LYS A 457 14.93 -16.09 -14.26
N ILE A 458 13.85 -16.34 -13.52
CA ILE A 458 12.66 -15.49 -13.51
C ILE A 458 12.50 -14.91 -12.11
N PHE A 459 12.79 -13.60 -11.99
CA PHE A 459 12.58 -12.85 -10.76
C PHE A 459 11.49 -11.80 -10.96
N LYS A 460 10.27 -12.09 -10.49
CA LYS A 460 9.12 -11.18 -10.61
C LYS A 460 8.20 -11.25 -9.39
N GLY A 461 8.03 -10.12 -8.72
CA GLY A 461 7.21 -10.03 -7.51
C GLY A 461 7.82 -10.83 -6.36
N THR A 462 7.07 -11.82 -5.85
CA THR A 462 7.52 -12.75 -4.81
C THR A 462 8.08 -14.06 -5.38
N TRP A 463 8.19 -14.20 -6.71
CA TRP A 463 8.67 -15.44 -7.32
C TRP A 463 10.09 -15.30 -7.81
N GLU A 464 10.91 -16.22 -7.34
CA GLU A 464 12.22 -16.51 -7.90
C GLU A 464 12.19 -17.94 -8.41
N ASN A 465 12.03 -18.09 -9.72
CA ASN A 465 11.99 -19.38 -10.40
C ASN A 465 13.24 -19.57 -11.25
N TYR A 466 13.75 -20.80 -11.26
CA TYR A 466 14.79 -21.25 -12.16
C TYR A 466 14.22 -22.30 -13.09
N ILE A 467 14.42 -22.10 -14.38
CA ILE A 467 14.02 -23.03 -15.42
C ILE A 467 15.29 -23.57 -16.06
N ILE A 468 15.46 -24.88 -16.01
CA ILE A 468 16.60 -25.61 -16.51
C ILE A 468 16.17 -26.26 -17.83
N ILE A 469 16.58 -25.66 -18.95
CA ILE A 469 16.21 -26.11 -20.30
C ILE A 469 17.10 -27.25 -20.71
N LEU A 470 16.51 -28.39 -21.06
CA LEU A 470 17.25 -29.61 -21.37
C LEU A 470 17.55 -29.71 -22.87
N GLU A 471 18.68 -30.31 -23.22
CA GLU A 471 18.95 -30.72 -24.60
C GLU A 471 17.95 -31.81 -25.05
N GLU A 472 17.66 -31.86 -26.35
CA GLU A 472 16.77 -32.86 -26.97
C GLU A 472 15.31 -32.90 -26.46
N SER A 473 14.84 -31.81 -25.84
CA SER A 473 13.47 -31.65 -25.31
C SER A 473 12.34 -31.91 -26.32
N ARG A 474 12.65 -31.94 -27.62
CA ARG A 474 11.72 -32.29 -28.71
C ARG A 474 11.28 -33.76 -28.67
N HIS A 475 12.13 -34.68 -28.22
CA HIS A 475 11.91 -36.13 -28.34
C HIS A 475 11.16 -36.74 -27.14
N THR A 476 10.80 -35.93 -26.15
CA THR A 476 10.25 -36.40 -24.87
C THR A 476 8.73 -36.28 -24.80
N LEU A 477 8.04 -37.31 -25.35
CA LEU A 477 6.71 -37.81 -24.91
C LEU A 477 5.49 -36.87 -25.21
N PRO A 478 4.22 -37.29 -24.99
CA PRO A 478 3.05 -36.82 -25.77
C PRO A 478 2.77 -35.31 -25.64
N LEU A 479 1.99 -34.79 -26.61
CA LEU A 479 1.54 -33.39 -26.69
C LEU A 479 1.09 -32.89 -25.30
N ILE A 480 1.80 -31.89 -24.77
CA ILE A 480 1.35 -31.04 -23.67
C ILE A 480 0.00 -30.43 -24.04
N THR A 481 -1.02 -30.78 -23.28
CA THR A 481 -2.39 -30.27 -23.44
C THR A 481 -2.73 -29.20 -22.41
N THR A 482 -1.89 -29.04 -21.38
CA THR A 482 -2.13 -28.09 -20.28
C THR A 482 -1.58 -26.71 -20.64
N PRO A 483 -2.43 -25.69 -20.83
CA PRO A 483 -2.01 -24.34 -21.19
C PRO A 483 -1.56 -23.53 -19.97
N VAL A 484 -0.88 -22.40 -20.23
CA VAL A 484 -0.52 -21.42 -19.19
C VAL A 484 -1.79 -20.81 -18.64
N GLY A 485 -2.16 -21.13 -17.39
CA GLY A 485 -3.44 -20.71 -16.80
C GLY A 485 -3.39 -20.25 -15.35
N TRP A 486 -2.21 -19.97 -14.80
CA TRP A 486 -2.07 -19.52 -13.42
C TRP A 486 -2.20 -17.99 -13.34
N THR A 487 -3.08 -17.51 -12.46
CA THR A 487 -3.57 -16.11 -12.42
C THR A 487 -2.51 -15.08 -12.07
N GLU A 488 -1.47 -15.56 -11.42
CA GLU A 488 -0.27 -14.90 -10.98
C GLU A 488 0.54 -14.30 -12.13
N ILE A 489 0.48 -14.87 -13.34
CA ILE A 489 1.17 -14.28 -14.49
C ILE A 489 0.56 -12.93 -14.92
N LEU A 490 -0.67 -12.63 -14.51
CA LEU A 490 -1.38 -11.41 -14.84
C LEU A 490 -0.86 -10.22 -14.02
N SER A 491 -0.88 -9.03 -14.62
CA SER A 491 -0.65 -7.78 -13.89
C SER A 491 -1.71 -7.59 -12.80
N THR A 492 -1.38 -6.88 -11.72
CA THR A 492 -2.24 -6.77 -10.52
C THR A 492 -3.68 -6.33 -10.84
N ASP A 493 -3.85 -5.39 -11.76
CA ASP A 493 -5.16 -4.85 -12.11
C ASP A 493 -5.98 -5.82 -12.97
N ILE A 494 -5.32 -6.51 -13.91
CA ILE A 494 -5.95 -7.56 -14.71
C ILE A 494 -6.28 -8.77 -13.82
N ARG A 495 -5.40 -9.15 -12.90
CA ARG A 495 -5.64 -10.24 -11.94
C ARG A 495 -6.85 -9.98 -11.05
N ARG A 496 -7.07 -8.73 -10.60
CA ARG A 496 -8.26 -8.37 -9.82
C ARG A 496 -9.56 -8.54 -10.60
N THR A 497 -9.50 -8.33 -11.90
CA THR A 497 -10.68 -8.32 -12.79
C THR A 497 -10.96 -9.69 -13.38
N CYS A 498 -9.91 -10.38 -13.83
CA CYS A 498 -9.99 -11.62 -14.61
C CYS A 498 -9.34 -12.83 -13.91
N GLY A 499 -8.77 -12.67 -12.72
CA GLY A 499 -8.06 -13.76 -12.04
C GLY A 499 -8.94 -14.97 -11.78
N THR A 500 -10.21 -14.77 -11.42
CA THR A 500 -11.13 -15.89 -11.11
C THR A 500 -11.51 -16.72 -12.34
N THR A 501 -11.35 -16.20 -13.55
CA THR A 501 -11.82 -16.76 -14.84
C THR A 501 -10.67 -17.13 -15.77
N PHE A 502 -9.49 -16.52 -15.60
CA PHE A 502 -8.32 -16.73 -16.46
C PHE A 502 -7.91 -18.20 -16.55
N ALA A 503 -7.82 -18.88 -15.40
CA ALA A 503 -7.48 -20.30 -15.35
C ALA A 503 -8.52 -21.19 -16.07
N GLU A 504 -9.78 -20.78 -16.09
CA GLU A 504 -10.82 -21.51 -16.80
C GLU A 504 -10.80 -21.29 -18.30
N LEU A 505 -10.62 -20.04 -18.71
CA LEU A 505 -10.47 -19.67 -20.11
C LEU A 505 -9.26 -20.35 -20.71
N SER A 506 -8.12 -20.30 -19.99
CA SER A 506 -6.90 -21.01 -20.36
C SER A 506 -7.16 -22.50 -20.55
N ARG A 507 -7.81 -23.20 -19.60
CA ARG A 507 -8.13 -24.64 -19.71
C ARG A 507 -8.94 -25.03 -20.95
N LYS A 508 -9.62 -24.09 -21.60
CA LYS A 508 -10.39 -24.32 -22.83
C LYS A 508 -9.56 -24.13 -24.11
N MET A 509 -8.33 -23.64 -24.00
CA MET A 509 -7.44 -23.36 -25.13
C MET A 509 -6.51 -24.55 -25.43
N SER A 510 -6.18 -24.73 -26.70
CA SER A 510 -5.13 -25.65 -27.14
C SER A 510 -3.75 -24.99 -27.04
N VAL A 511 -2.73 -25.79 -26.72
CA VAL A 511 -1.33 -25.37 -26.78
C VAL A 511 -0.77 -25.60 -28.18
N GLU A 512 -0.19 -24.58 -28.79
CA GLU A 512 0.46 -24.67 -30.10
C GLU A 512 1.95 -24.99 -30.03
N TYR A 513 2.45 -25.65 -31.10
CA TYR A 513 3.84 -26.10 -31.22
C TYR A 513 4.51 -25.47 -32.45
N PRO A 514 5.72 -24.92 -32.31
CA PRO A 514 6.50 -24.50 -33.47
C PRO A 514 7.05 -25.72 -34.22
N PRO A 515 7.12 -25.70 -35.57
CA PRO A 515 7.62 -26.82 -36.35
C PRO A 515 9.14 -26.98 -36.24
N CYS A 516 9.58 -28.21 -35.98
CA CYS A 516 10.94 -28.71 -36.24
C CYS A 516 12.15 -28.02 -35.57
N VAL A 517 12.04 -27.60 -34.30
CA VAL A 517 13.12 -26.87 -33.59
C VAL A 517 13.24 -27.27 -32.11
N PRO A 518 14.41 -27.03 -31.45
CA PRO A 518 14.55 -27.21 -30.00
C PRO A 518 13.54 -26.34 -29.25
N LEU A 519 12.79 -26.95 -28.32
CA LEU A 519 11.74 -26.28 -27.55
C LEU A 519 12.26 -25.85 -26.17
N ALA A 520 11.75 -24.74 -25.67
CA ALA A 520 12.01 -24.22 -24.33
C ALA A 520 11.23 -25.01 -23.27
N ILE A 521 11.56 -26.30 -23.15
CA ILE A 521 10.99 -27.25 -22.20
C ILE A 521 12.12 -27.82 -21.35
N GLY A 522 11.85 -28.03 -20.07
CA GLY A 522 12.81 -28.65 -19.17
C GLY A 522 12.26 -28.80 -17.77
N LEU A 523 13.08 -28.52 -16.76
CA LEU A 523 12.73 -28.65 -15.35
C LEU A 523 12.58 -27.27 -14.72
N GLY A 524 11.53 -27.07 -13.93
CA GLY A 524 11.32 -25.86 -13.15
C GLY A 524 11.51 -26.11 -11.66
N THR A 525 12.07 -25.13 -10.96
CA THR A 525 12.04 -25.04 -9.49
C THR A 525 11.80 -23.61 -9.05
N SER A 526 11.20 -23.44 -7.88
CA SER A 526 10.94 -22.14 -7.25
C SER A 526 11.67 -22.05 -5.91
N ILE A 527 12.19 -20.87 -5.59
CA ILE A 527 12.68 -20.52 -4.25
C ILE A 527 11.49 -20.05 -3.42
N GLN A 528 11.24 -20.73 -2.31
CA GLN A 528 10.22 -20.40 -1.33
C GLN A 528 10.65 -19.22 -0.46
N ALA A 529 9.71 -18.58 0.24
CA ALA A 529 9.97 -17.40 1.08
C ALA A 529 11.01 -17.60 2.20
N ASN A 530 11.32 -18.86 2.55
CA ASN A 530 12.37 -19.25 3.50
C ASN A 530 13.72 -19.55 2.81
N ASN A 531 13.90 -19.11 1.56
CA ASN A 531 15.05 -19.41 0.69
C ASN A 531 15.28 -20.91 0.40
N LYS A 532 14.27 -21.77 0.60
CA LYS A 532 14.36 -23.20 0.28
C LYS A 532 13.82 -23.49 -1.12
N LEU A 533 14.42 -24.45 -1.82
CA LEU A 533 13.88 -24.93 -3.09
C LEU A 533 12.55 -25.67 -2.92
N SER A 534 11.75 -25.69 -3.98
CA SER A 534 10.55 -26.53 -4.04
C SER A 534 10.88 -28.03 -4.04
N ASN A 535 11.93 -28.42 -4.77
CA ASN A 535 12.40 -29.80 -4.96
C ASN A 535 13.94 -29.85 -4.89
N ASP A 536 14.48 -30.98 -4.41
CA ASP A 536 15.91 -31.25 -4.45
C ASP A 536 16.34 -31.55 -5.89
N LEU A 537 17.40 -30.91 -6.35
CA LEU A 537 17.95 -31.12 -7.69
C LEU A 537 19.39 -31.63 -7.57
N LYS A 538 19.66 -32.72 -8.29
CA LYS A 538 20.99 -33.31 -8.39
C LYS A 538 21.62 -32.94 -9.72
N PHE A 539 22.89 -32.57 -9.68
CA PHE A 539 23.64 -32.12 -10.83
C PHE A 539 24.98 -32.83 -10.94
N THR A 540 25.49 -32.94 -12.16
CA THR A 540 26.88 -33.32 -12.42
C THR A 540 27.53 -32.30 -13.34
N SER A 541 28.75 -31.88 -13.02
CA SER A 541 29.59 -31.02 -13.86
C SER A 541 30.98 -31.67 -13.97
N GLY A 542 31.31 -32.23 -15.14
CA GLY A 542 32.50 -33.05 -15.30
C GLY A 542 32.45 -34.31 -14.43
N LYS A 543 33.40 -34.48 -13.51
CA LYS A 543 33.44 -35.63 -12.57
C LYS A 543 32.76 -35.37 -11.23
N ASN A 544 32.30 -34.14 -11.00
CA ASN A 544 31.79 -33.72 -9.69
C ASN A 544 30.25 -33.85 -9.67
N GLU A 545 29.74 -34.54 -8.66
CA GLU A 545 28.31 -34.62 -8.35
C GLU A 545 28.00 -33.68 -7.19
N PHE A 546 26.92 -32.91 -7.30
CA PHE A 546 26.47 -32.03 -6.23
C PHE A 546 24.94 -31.94 -6.22
N SER A 547 24.38 -31.57 -5.07
CA SER A 547 22.93 -31.44 -4.88
C SER A 547 22.61 -30.07 -4.33
N ILE A 548 21.63 -29.42 -4.92
CA ILE A 548 21.04 -28.20 -4.37
C ILE A 548 19.73 -28.62 -3.71
N SER A 549 19.69 -28.52 -2.38
CA SER A 549 18.65 -29.13 -1.56
C SER A 549 17.67 -28.10 -0.99
N LYS A 550 16.59 -28.61 -0.41
CA LYS A 550 15.54 -27.91 0.35
C LYS A 550 16.05 -27.24 1.65
N GLY A 551 17.26 -26.69 1.67
CA GLY A 551 17.89 -25.99 2.80
C GLY A 551 18.07 -26.83 4.07
N LYS A 552 19.28 -26.84 4.63
CA LYS A 552 19.50 -27.26 6.02
C LYS A 552 18.79 -26.32 6.99
#